data_AF-W7Q9F2-F1
#
_entry.id   AF-W7Q9F2-F1
#
_cell.length_a   1.000
_cell.length_b   1.000
_cell.length_c   1.000
_cell.angle_alpha   90.00
_cell.angle_beta   90.00
_cell.angle_gamma   90.00
#
_symmetry.space_group_name_H-M   'P 1'
#
loop_
_entity.id
_entity.type
_entity.pdbx_description
1 polymer ?
#
loop_
_entity_poly.entity_id
_entity_poly.type
_entity_poly.pdbx_seq_one_letter_code
_entity_poly.pdbx_strand_id
1 'polypeptide(L)'
;MYDTVIGARFPNPWIAREFGSHSMPETADNVASDLGIGRDASDAFAARSQARYAGALERGFYDDELLAIEVPQGRKLPPLLVDKDEHPRPGTDADKLAKLGPLFEGGVVTAGNASGLNDGAAALIVGSRAAGERVGA
;
A
#
# COMPACT_ATOMS: atom_id res chain seq x y z
N MET A 1 24.74 -3.57 -10.37
CA MET A 1 23.64 -2.63 -10.66
C MET A 1 22.66 -2.76 -9.52
N TYR A 2 22.27 -1.66 -8.88
CA TYR A 2 21.30 -1.69 -7.78
C TYR A 2 19.90 -1.39 -8.32
N ASP A 3 18.91 -2.11 -7.80
CA ASP A 3 17.51 -1.78 -8.03
C ASP A 3 17.10 -0.59 -7.14
N THR A 4 16.30 0.32 -7.68
CA THR A 4 15.77 1.49 -6.98
C THR A 4 14.29 1.36 -6.62
N VAL A 5 13.63 0.25 -7.00
CA VAL A 5 12.21 0.00 -6.73
C VAL A 5 11.91 0.08 -5.24
N ILE A 6 12.69 -0.60 -4.38
CA ILE A 6 12.57 -0.51 -2.93
C ILE A 6 13.85 -0.93 -2.22
N GLY A 7 14.05 -0.44 -0.99
CA GLY A 7 15.10 -0.91 -0.09
C GLY A 7 16.39 -0.10 -0.12
N ALA A 8 17.28 -0.43 0.83
CA ALA A 8 18.57 0.22 0.96
C ALA A 8 19.50 -0.13 -0.21
N ARG A 9 20.20 0.87 -0.72
CA ARG A 9 21.20 0.76 -1.80
C ARG A 9 22.39 1.63 -1.47
N PHE A 10 23.58 1.20 -1.88
CA PHE A 10 24.85 1.83 -1.48
C PHE A 10 24.97 2.01 0.05
N PRO A 11 24.81 0.94 0.85
CA PRO A 11 24.74 1.07 2.30
C PRO A 11 26.05 1.62 2.86
N ASN A 12 25.94 2.59 3.77
CA ASN A 12 27.07 3.08 4.53
C ASN A 12 27.43 2.06 5.63
N PRO A 13 28.65 1.47 5.63
CA PRO A 13 29.03 0.45 6.62
C PRO A 13 28.93 0.92 8.07
N TRP A 14 29.15 2.21 8.33
CA TRP A 14 29.01 2.75 9.68
C TRP A 14 27.55 2.76 10.14
N ILE A 15 26.62 3.20 9.28
CA ILE A 15 25.18 3.23 9.58
C ILE A 15 24.67 1.80 9.80
N ALA A 16 25.02 0.88 8.91
CA ALA A 16 24.57 -0.52 9.01
C ALA A 16 25.05 -1.19 10.30
N ARG A 17 26.25 -0.85 10.78
CA ARG A 17 26.78 -1.36 12.05
C ARG A 17 26.07 -0.76 13.26
N GLU A 18 25.78 0.53 13.25
CA GLU A 18 25.23 1.24 14.42
C GLU A 18 23.72 1.02 14.57
N PHE A 19 22.98 0.97 13.47
CA PHE A 19 21.51 0.98 13.46
C PHE A 19 20.88 -0.24 12.77
N GLY A 20 21.69 -1.12 12.18
CA GLY A 20 21.22 -2.23 11.37
C GLY A 20 20.92 -1.84 9.93
N SER A 21 20.61 -2.86 9.12
CA SER A 21 20.25 -2.73 7.71
C SER A 21 18.96 -3.47 7.38
N HIS A 22 18.02 -3.49 8.32
CA HIS A 22 16.73 -4.17 8.19
C HIS A 22 15.93 -3.59 7.03
N SER A 23 15.35 -4.48 6.23
CA SER A 23 14.30 -4.16 5.28
C SER A 23 13.01 -3.75 5.98
N MET A 24 12.09 -3.12 5.25
CA MET A 24 10.80 -2.70 5.81
C MET A 24 10.00 -3.86 6.43
N PRO A 25 9.88 -5.05 5.81
CA PRO A 25 9.13 -6.12 6.45
C PRO A 25 9.85 -6.71 7.67
N GLU A 26 11.19 -6.70 7.74
CA GLU A 26 11.92 -7.06 8.97
C GLU A 26 11.62 -6.08 10.11
N THR A 27 11.55 -4.78 9.83
CA THR A 27 11.17 -3.80 10.86
C THR A 27 9.73 -3.98 11.33
N ALA A 28 8.82 -4.41 10.46
CA ALA A 28 7.44 -4.72 10.85
C ALA A 28 7.35 -5.97 11.73
N ASP A 29 8.16 -7.00 11.47
CA ASP A 29 8.28 -8.16 12.36
C ASP A 29 8.89 -7.78 13.72
N ASN A 30 9.88 -6.88 13.75
CA ASN A 30 10.44 -6.35 15.01
C ASN A 30 9.38 -5.61 15.84
N VAL A 31 8.61 -4.71 15.21
CA VAL A 31 7.50 -4.01 15.88
C VAL A 31 6.44 -4.99 16.37
N ALA A 32 6.13 -6.02 15.58
CA ALA A 32 5.17 -7.04 15.98
C ALA A 32 5.66 -7.82 17.20
N SER A 33 6.95 -8.18 17.25
CA SER A 33 7.56 -8.80 18.42
C SER A 33 7.52 -7.89 19.64
N ASP A 34 7.98 -6.65 19.52
CA ASP A 34 8.10 -5.68 20.62
C ASP A 34 6.73 -5.33 21.24
N LEU A 35 5.68 -5.29 20.42
CA LEU A 35 4.33 -4.93 20.83
C LEU A 35 3.40 -6.13 21.04
N GLY A 36 3.89 -7.36 20.82
CA GLY A 36 3.09 -8.58 20.94
C GLY A 36 1.95 -8.68 19.92
N ILE A 37 2.13 -8.16 18.71
CA ILE A 37 1.16 -8.24 17.62
C ILE A 37 1.27 -9.60 16.94
N GLY A 38 0.32 -10.48 17.23
CA GLY A 38 0.29 -11.82 16.65
C GLY A 38 -0.17 -11.87 15.19
N ARG A 39 0.14 -13.00 14.54
CA ARG A 39 -0.25 -13.29 13.15
C ARG A 39 -1.76 -13.13 12.90
N ASP A 40 -2.60 -13.68 13.77
CA ASP A 40 -4.05 -13.62 13.62
C ASP A 40 -4.58 -12.18 13.65
N ALA A 41 -3.97 -11.32 14.48
CA ALA A 41 -4.34 -9.91 14.56
C ALA A 41 -3.97 -9.15 13.28
N SER A 42 -2.77 -9.41 12.73
CA SER A 42 -2.30 -8.84 11.47
C SER A 42 -3.18 -9.27 10.29
N ASP A 43 -3.50 -10.55 10.18
CA ASP A 43 -4.34 -11.07 9.10
C ASP A 43 -5.80 -10.58 9.23
N ALA A 44 -6.34 -10.52 10.45
CA ALA A 44 -7.66 -9.97 10.68
C ALA A 44 -7.72 -8.48 10.31
N PHE A 45 -6.66 -7.71 10.56
CA PHE A 45 -6.58 -6.32 10.14
C PHE A 45 -6.55 -6.19 8.62
N ALA A 46 -5.71 -6.98 7.94
CA ALA A 46 -5.62 -6.98 6.49
C ALA A 46 -6.96 -7.37 5.81
N ALA A 47 -7.65 -8.40 6.32
CA ALA A 47 -8.97 -8.79 5.84
C ALA A 47 -9.99 -7.66 6.00
N ARG A 48 -10.01 -6.97 7.16
CA ARG A 48 -10.87 -5.80 7.38
C ARG A 48 -10.55 -4.65 6.42
N SER A 49 -9.27 -4.43 6.11
CA SER A 49 -8.85 -3.41 5.14
C SER A 49 -9.46 -3.69 3.75
N GLN A 50 -9.35 -4.94 3.27
CA GLN A 50 -9.91 -5.37 2.00
C GLN A 50 -11.45 -5.25 1.96
N ALA A 51 -12.11 -5.68 3.03
CA ALA A 51 -13.57 -5.57 3.15
C ALA A 51 -14.06 -4.12 3.17
N ARG A 52 -13.33 -3.21 3.83
CA ARG A 52 -13.65 -1.78 3.86
C ARG A 52 -13.52 -1.14 2.49
N TYR A 53 -12.43 -1.42 1.77
CA TYR A 53 -12.26 -0.94 0.40
C TYR A 53 -13.40 -1.44 -0.50
N ALA A 54 -13.69 -2.75 -0.48
CA ALA A 54 -14.77 -3.32 -1.30
C ALA A 54 -16.13 -2.65 -1.02
N GLY A 55 -16.49 -2.48 0.26
CA GLY A 55 -17.72 -1.81 0.63
C GLY A 55 -17.75 -0.31 0.30
N ALA A 56 -16.60 0.38 0.31
CA ALA A 56 -16.50 1.77 -0.10
C ALA A 56 -16.68 1.92 -1.63
N LEU A 57 -16.02 1.05 -2.39
CA LEU A 57 -16.15 0.98 -3.85
C LEU A 57 -17.59 0.69 -4.28
N GLU A 58 -18.27 -0.27 -3.65
CA GLU A 58 -19.67 -0.60 -3.96
C GLU A 58 -20.64 0.57 -3.75
N ARG A 59 -20.31 1.50 -2.85
CA ARG A 59 -21.13 2.69 -2.55
C ARG A 59 -20.69 3.94 -3.33
N GLY A 60 -19.77 3.82 -4.28
CA GLY A 60 -19.27 4.95 -5.08
C GLY A 60 -18.44 5.95 -4.27
N PHE A 61 -17.83 5.53 -3.15
CA PHE A 61 -17.07 6.44 -2.28
C PHE A 61 -15.89 7.11 -3.00
N TYR A 62 -15.26 6.40 -3.93
CA TYR A 62 -14.07 6.87 -4.64
C TYR A 62 -14.38 7.65 -5.93
N ASP A 63 -15.65 7.78 -6.31
CA ASP A 63 -16.05 8.36 -7.60
C ASP A 63 -15.59 9.82 -7.74
N ASP A 64 -15.53 10.56 -6.62
CA ASP A 64 -15.06 11.96 -6.57
C ASP A 64 -13.54 12.09 -6.27
N GLU A 65 -12.86 10.98 -5.98
CA GLU A 65 -11.43 10.96 -5.61
C GLU A 65 -10.53 10.46 -6.75
N LEU A 66 -11.07 9.62 -7.65
CA LEU A 66 -10.31 8.99 -8.72
C LEU A 66 -10.47 9.72 -10.05
N LEU A 67 -9.34 10.19 -10.61
CA LEU A 67 -9.28 10.67 -11.98
C LEU A 67 -8.80 9.54 -12.90
N ALA A 68 -9.63 9.17 -13.87
CA ALA A 68 -9.28 8.10 -14.81
C ALA A 68 -8.09 8.48 -15.69
N ILE A 69 -7.20 7.51 -15.91
CA ILE A 69 -5.98 7.67 -16.71
C ILE A 69 -6.11 6.83 -17.99
N GLU A 70 -5.90 7.48 -19.14
CA GLU A 70 -5.83 6.79 -20.43
C GLU A 70 -4.39 6.29 -20.69
N VAL A 71 -4.24 4.97 -20.82
CA VAL A 71 -2.97 4.32 -21.10
C VAL A 71 -2.89 3.93 -22.58
N PRO A 72 -1.93 4.49 -23.35
CA PRO A 72 -1.76 4.14 -24.76
C PRO A 72 -1.37 2.68 -24.95
N GLN A 73 -2.12 1.95 -25.78
CA GLN A 73 -1.87 0.52 -26.09
C GLN A 73 -1.18 0.31 -27.46
N GLY A 74 -0.55 1.36 -27.98
CA GLY A 74 -0.03 1.42 -29.34
C GLY A 74 -1.05 1.93 -30.37
N ARG A 75 -0.63 2.04 -31.64
CA ARG A 75 -1.35 2.85 -32.66
C ARG A 75 -2.69 2.28 -33.12
N LYS A 76 -2.95 0.99 -32.92
CA LYS A 76 -4.11 0.28 -33.50
C LYS A 76 -5.25 0.05 -32.52
N LEU A 77 -5.01 0.27 -31.23
CA LEU A 77 -5.97 0.01 -30.17
C LEU A 77 -6.39 1.34 -29.52
N PRO A 78 -7.65 1.48 -29.10
CA PRO A 78 -8.03 2.61 -28.26
C PRO A 78 -7.22 2.58 -26.94
N PRO A 79 -6.98 3.74 -26.30
CA PRO A 79 -6.37 3.78 -24.97
C PRO A 79 -7.14 2.90 -23.98
N LEU A 80 -6.41 2.22 -23.09
CA LEU A 80 -7.01 1.54 -21.96
C LEU A 80 -7.36 2.59 -20.91
N LEU A 81 -8.61 2.62 -20.48
CA LEU A 81 -9.02 3.48 -19.37
C LEU A 81 -8.74 2.75 -18.05
N VAL A 82 -7.90 3.36 -17.21
CA VAL A 82 -7.66 2.93 -15.83
C VAL A 82 -8.43 3.89 -14.91
N ASP A 83 -9.58 3.44 -14.42
CA ASP A 83 -10.53 4.25 -13.65
C ASP A 83 -10.76 3.72 -12.22
N LYS A 84 -10.03 2.68 -11.81
CA LYS A 84 -10.16 2.00 -10.52
C LYS A 84 -8.79 1.56 -10.00
N ASP A 85 -8.65 1.53 -8.67
CA ASP A 85 -7.46 0.93 -8.06
C ASP A 85 -7.38 -0.57 -8.36
N GLU A 86 -6.21 -1.03 -8.81
CA GLU A 86 -5.98 -2.43 -9.17
C GLU A 86 -5.47 -3.30 -8.00
N HIS A 87 -4.90 -2.68 -6.97
CA HIS A 87 -4.24 -3.40 -5.88
C HIS A 87 -5.19 -4.13 -4.91
N PRO A 88 -6.38 -3.58 -4.60
CA PRO A 88 -7.33 -4.25 -3.72
C PRO A 88 -7.75 -5.63 -4.24
N ARG A 89 -7.98 -6.56 -3.31
CA ARG A 89 -8.29 -7.97 -3.56
C ARG A 89 -9.61 -8.32 -2.87
N PRO A 90 -10.76 -7.89 -3.44
CA PRO A 90 -12.08 -8.16 -2.86
C PRO A 90 -12.28 -9.65 -2.56
N GLY A 91 -12.91 -9.94 -1.42
CA GLY A 91 -13.15 -11.31 -0.97
C GLY A 91 -11.93 -11.99 -0.32
N THR A 92 -10.87 -11.25 -0.01
CA THR A 92 -9.81 -11.70 0.91
C THR A 92 -10.36 -11.80 2.33
N ASP A 93 -10.15 -12.94 2.98
CA ASP A 93 -10.58 -13.24 4.36
C ASP A 93 -9.39 -13.76 5.19
N ALA A 94 -9.59 -13.90 6.51
CA ALA A 94 -8.54 -14.37 7.41
C ALA A 94 -8.07 -15.80 7.06
N ASP A 95 -8.96 -16.68 6.61
CA ASP A 95 -8.63 -18.07 6.27
C ASP A 95 -7.73 -18.17 5.03
N LYS A 96 -7.93 -17.29 4.04
CA LYS A 96 -7.05 -17.18 2.88
C LYS A 96 -5.70 -16.59 3.27
N LEU A 97 -5.69 -15.58 4.14
CA LEU A 97 -4.45 -14.95 4.61
C LEU A 97 -3.61 -15.91 5.45
N ALA A 98 -4.23 -16.71 6.31
CA ALA A 98 -3.55 -17.69 7.18
C ALA A 98 -2.73 -18.73 6.40
N LYS A 99 -3.09 -18.98 5.13
CA LYS A 99 -2.37 -19.91 4.24
C LYS A 99 -1.03 -19.36 3.74
N LEU A 100 -0.79 -18.06 3.88
CA LEU A 100 0.45 -17.44 3.44
C LEU A 100 1.56 -17.67 4.46
N GLY A 101 2.73 -18.08 3.98
CA GLY A 101 3.95 -18.15 4.79
C GLY A 101 4.46 -16.74 5.14
N PRO A 102 5.07 -16.56 6.32
CA PRO A 102 5.73 -15.31 6.65
C PRO A 102 6.93 -15.06 5.72
N LEU A 103 7.28 -13.79 5.50
CA LEU A 103 8.41 -13.40 4.68
C LEU A 103 9.75 -13.80 5.31
N PHE A 104 9.81 -13.86 6.64
CA PHE A 104 10.96 -14.27 7.42
C PHE A 104 10.60 -15.36 8.43
N GLU A 105 11.57 -16.20 8.77
CA GLU A 105 11.37 -17.26 9.76
C GLU A 105 11.00 -16.69 11.13
N GLY A 106 9.94 -17.23 11.74
CA GLY A 106 9.42 -16.73 13.03
C GLY A 106 8.67 -15.40 12.95
N GLY A 107 8.57 -14.79 11.77
CA GLY A 107 7.83 -13.54 11.54
C GLY A 107 6.31 -13.74 11.45
N VAL A 108 5.59 -12.63 11.52
CA VAL A 108 4.14 -12.54 11.31
C VAL A 108 3.78 -11.86 10.00
N VAL A 109 4.70 -11.14 9.39
CA VAL A 109 4.47 -10.38 8.16
C VAL A 109 4.43 -11.32 6.96
N THR A 110 3.40 -11.19 6.14
CA THR A 110 3.19 -11.93 4.87
C THR A 110 2.90 -10.96 3.74
N ALA A 111 2.98 -11.44 2.49
CA ALA A 111 2.54 -10.65 1.33
C ALA A 111 1.04 -10.27 1.37
N GLY A 112 0.23 -10.96 2.19
CA GLY A 112 -1.20 -10.67 2.30
C GLY A 112 -1.56 -9.62 3.35
N ASN A 113 -0.70 -9.46 4.37
CA ASN A 113 -0.89 -8.49 5.46
C ASN A 113 0.07 -7.30 5.43
N ALA A 114 0.93 -7.22 4.41
CA ALA A 114 1.72 -6.05 4.04
C ALA A 114 1.18 -5.38 2.76
N SER A 115 1.51 -4.10 2.54
CA SER A 115 1.23 -3.42 1.29
C SER A 115 2.14 -3.90 0.16
N GLY A 116 1.68 -3.76 -1.08
CA GLY A 116 2.51 -3.99 -2.26
C GLY A 116 3.36 -2.78 -2.64
N LEU A 117 3.97 -2.90 -3.82
CA LEU A 117 4.55 -1.79 -4.57
C LEU A 117 3.52 -1.35 -5.60
N ASN A 118 3.33 -0.03 -5.74
CA ASN A 118 2.24 0.54 -6.51
C ASN A 118 2.70 1.82 -7.22
N ASP A 119 2.05 2.13 -8.33
CA ASP A 119 2.19 3.38 -9.05
C ASP A 119 0.95 4.25 -8.82
N GLY A 120 1.15 5.55 -8.60
CA GLY A 120 0.06 6.49 -8.38
C GLY A 120 0.56 7.92 -8.18
N ALA A 121 -0.35 8.88 -8.34
CA ALA A 121 -0.09 10.29 -8.08
C ALA A 121 -1.34 10.95 -7.47
N ALA A 122 -1.12 11.91 -6.58
CA ALA A 122 -2.17 12.72 -5.98
C ALA A 122 -1.70 14.18 -5.84
N ALA A 123 -2.63 15.13 -5.91
CA ALA A 123 -2.36 16.55 -5.72
C ALA A 123 -3.49 17.21 -4.91
N LEU A 124 -3.13 18.12 -4.02
CA LEU A 124 -4.08 18.91 -3.24
C LEU A 124 -3.75 20.40 -3.34
N ILE A 125 -4.79 21.24 -3.43
CA ILE A 125 -4.67 22.69 -3.30
C ILE A 125 -4.97 23.07 -1.86
N VAL A 126 -4.02 23.72 -1.20
CA VAL A 126 -4.16 24.22 0.17
C VAL A 126 -4.03 25.73 0.17
N GLY A 127 -4.98 26.42 0.79
CA GLY A 127 -5.03 27.88 0.86
C GLY A 127 -5.54 28.37 2.21
N SER A 128 -5.33 29.67 2.48
CA SER A 128 -5.95 30.30 3.65
C SER A 128 -7.47 30.39 3.45
N ARG A 129 -8.23 30.47 4.55
CA ARG A 129 -9.69 30.67 4.52
C ARG A 129 -10.08 31.87 3.64
N ALA A 130 -9.37 33.00 3.78
CA ALA A 130 -9.61 34.20 2.97
C ALA A 130 -9.31 34.00 1.47
N ALA A 131 -8.41 33.08 1.10
CA ALA A 131 -8.22 32.70 -0.29
C ALA A 131 -9.41 31.88 -0.82
N GLY A 132 -9.89 30.92 -0.02
CA GLY A 132 -11.09 30.11 -0.34
C GLY A 132 -12.34 30.97 -0.53
N GLU A 133 -12.63 31.85 0.42
CA GLU A 133 -13.79 32.78 0.35
C GLU A 133 -13.75 33.66 -0.91
N ARG A 134 -12.57 34.10 -1.35
CA ARG A 134 -12.42 34.92 -2.56
C ARG A 134 -12.71 34.14 -3.85
N VAL A 135 -12.45 32.83 -3.88
CA VAL A 135 -12.67 31.98 -5.06
C VAL A 135 -13.97 31.18 -4.99
N GLY A 136 -14.74 31.33 -3.90
CA GLY A 136 -16.01 30.63 -3.70
C GLY A 136 -15.86 29.14 -3.37
N ALA A 137 -14.72 28.75 -2.80
CA ALA A 137 -14.45 27.39 -2.31
C ALA A 137 -14.79 27.23 -0.83
#